data_AF-A0A6G1CIT1-F1
#
_entry.id   AF-A0A6G1CIT1-F1
#
_cell.length_a   1.000
_cell.length_b   1.000
_cell.length_c   1.000
_cell.angle_alpha   90.00
_cell.angle_beta   90.00
_cell.angle_gamma   90.00
#
_symmetry.space_group_name_H-M   'P 1'
#
loop_
_entity.id
_entity.type
_entity.pdbx_description
1 polymer ?
#
loop_
_entity_poly.entity_id
_entity_poly.type
_entity_poly.pdbx_seq_one_letter_code
_entity_poly.pdbx_strand_id
1 'polypeptide(L)'
;MLQLAGALHGRGGGLSVTVLHTRFNALDPSRYPEFAFVQVPDGIPPDVATRGNIIDVILAMNAAMDGESSSLSPSFHDVLASVVAADEGQPPAACLIIDANLLAAQKAAAGLGLPTLVLRTGSAACLGCYLAYPTLLRKGYLPPKGQHYTITI
;
A
#
# COMPACT_ATOMS: atom_id res chain seq x y z
N MET A 1 0.03 -7.05 8.38
CA MET A 1 1.16 -7.20 7.44
C MET A 1 2.36 -7.90 8.08
N LEU A 2 2.94 -7.40 9.18
CA LEU A 2 4.13 -8.05 9.78
C LEU A 2 3.93 -9.50 10.23
N GLN A 3 2.78 -9.84 10.80
CA GLN A 3 2.47 -11.23 11.15
C GLN A 3 2.41 -12.14 9.91
N LEU A 4 1.93 -11.61 8.77
CA LEU A 4 1.93 -12.32 7.50
C LEU A 4 3.37 -12.47 6.97
N ALA A 5 4.19 -11.42 7.04
CA ALA A 5 5.62 -11.48 6.70
C ALA A 5 6.34 -12.57 7.50
N GLY A 6 6.14 -12.61 8.82
CA GLY A 6 6.71 -13.65 9.69
C GLY A 6 6.23 -15.05 9.34
N ALA A 7 4.94 -15.21 9.05
CA ALA A 7 4.40 -16.51 8.62
C ALA A 7 4.95 -16.96 7.26
N LEU A 8 5.20 -16.05 6.31
CA LEU A 8 5.78 -16.38 5.00
C LEU A 8 7.27 -16.71 5.11
N HIS A 9 8.00 -15.97 5.94
CA HIS A 9 9.41 -16.20 6.21
C HIS A 9 9.64 -17.50 6.98
N GLY A 10 8.79 -17.82 7.97
CA GLY A 10 8.93 -19.00 8.82
C GLY A 10 8.49 -20.35 8.22
N ARG A 11 7.98 -20.38 6.97
CA ARG A 11 7.64 -21.65 6.29
C ARG A 11 8.90 -22.42 5.88
N GLY A 12 8.83 -23.75 5.77
CA GLY A 12 9.94 -24.57 5.27
C GLY A 12 10.34 -24.14 3.85
N GLY A 13 11.60 -23.72 3.67
CA GLY A 13 12.06 -23.06 2.44
C GLY A 13 11.69 -21.57 2.35
N GLY A 14 11.59 -20.90 3.50
CA GLY A 14 11.03 -19.57 3.72
C GLY A 14 11.35 -18.51 2.66
N LEU A 15 10.35 -17.66 2.41
CA LEU A 15 10.51 -16.54 1.49
C LEU A 15 11.37 -15.44 2.15
N SER A 16 12.28 -14.87 1.37
CA SER A 16 12.87 -13.57 1.73
C SER A 16 11.78 -12.50 1.67
N VAL A 17 11.75 -11.62 2.68
CA VAL A 17 10.74 -10.56 2.77
C VAL A 17 11.42 -9.21 2.88
N THR A 18 11.09 -8.33 1.95
CA THR A 18 11.43 -6.91 1.99
C THR A 18 10.18 -6.11 2.32
N VAL A 19 10.23 -5.34 3.40
CA VAL A 19 9.15 -4.46 3.85
C VAL A 19 9.38 -3.06 3.28
N LEU A 20 8.52 -2.68 2.34
CA LEU A 20 8.41 -1.28 1.91
C LEU A 20 7.63 -0.51 2.98
N HIS A 21 8.23 0.53 3.56
CA HIS A 21 7.60 1.29 4.63
C HIS A 21 7.70 2.80 4.42
N THR A 22 6.66 3.50 4.85
CA THR A 22 6.59 4.96 4.88
C THR A 22 7.35 5.53 6.08
N ARG A 23 7.55 6.85 6.13
CA ARG A 23 8.03 7.54 7.35
C ARG A 23 6.90 7.66 8.36
N PHE A 24 5.68 7.87 7.87
CA PHE A 24 4.49 7.77 8.70
C PHE A 24 4.34 6.36 9.25
N ASN A 25 4.16 6.23 10.58
CA ASN A 25 4.07 4.96 11.29
C ASN A 25 5.26 4.01 11.00
N ALA A 26 6.46 4.56 10.84
CA ALA A 26 7.67 3.79 10.60
C ALA A 26 7.93 2.79 11.74
N LEU A 27 8.28 1.57 11.35
CA LEU A 27 8.70 0.53 12.27
C LEU A 27 10.16 0.74 12.66
N ASP A 28 10.55 0.21 13.81
CA ASP A 28 11.95 0.03 14.18
C ASP A 28 12.47 -1.26 13.53
N PRO A 29 13.33 -1.19 12.48
CA PRO A 29 13.84 -2.37 11.79
C PRO A 29 14.67 -3.28 12.70
N SER A 30 15.27 -2.75 13.76
CA SER A 30 16.10 -3.54 14.69
C SER A 30 15.30 -4.62 15.42
N ARG A 31 13.98 -4.47 15.47
CA ARG A 31 13.06 -5.44 16.08
C ARG A 31 12.67 -6.59 15.15
N TYR A 32 13.06 -6.52 13.87
CA TYR A 32 12.73 -7.51 12.83
C TYR A 32 13.96 -7.80 11.96
N PRO A 33 15.07 -8.29 12.56
CA PRO A 33 16.33 -8.53 11.85
C PRO A 33 16.23 -9.55 10.71
N GLU A 34 15.15 -10.34 10.67
CA GLU A 34 14.88 -11.32 9.62
C GLU A 34 14.35 -10.71 8.31
N PHE A 35 13.94 -9.43 8.31
CA PHE A 35 13.40 -8.75 7.13
C PHE A 35 14.34 -7.64 6.64
N ALA A 36 14.35 -7.42 5.33
CA ALA A 36 14.90 -6.20 4.76
C ALA A 36 13.87 -5.07 4.83
N PHE A 37 14.32 -3.82 4.96
CA PHE A 37 13.45 -2.65 5.02
C PHE A 37 13.91 -1.62 3.99
N VAL A 38 12.95 -1.11 3.21
CA VAL A 38 13.19 -0.05 2.23
C VAL A 38 12.16 1.04 2.45
N GLN A 39 12.64 2.26 2.66
CA GLN A 39 11.77 3.40 2.88
C GLN A 39 11.20 3.87 1.53
N VAL A 40 9.89 4.17 1.51
CA VAL A 40 9.20 4.77 0.36
C VAL A 40 8.65 6.16 0.71
N PRO A 41 8.51 7.08 -0.26
CA PRO A 41 7.87 8.36 -0.03
C PRO A 41 6.38 8.16 0.33
N ASP A 42 5.88 8.94 1.27
CA ASP A 42 4.47 8.92 1.70
C ASP A 42 3.70 10.20 1.37
N GLY A 43 4.40 11.32 1.18
CA GLY A 43 3.81 12.62 0.82
C GLY A 43 2.74 13.10 1.81
N ILE A 44 2.72 12.59 3.04
CA ILE A 44 1.71 12.94 4.03
C ILE A 44 2.05 14.31 4.63
N PRO A 45 1.16 15.32 4.53
CA PRO A 45 1.38 16.61 5.19
C PRO A 45 1.47 16.46 6.72
N PRO A 46 2.34 17.24 7.41
CA PRO A 46 2.51 17.12 8.86
C PRO A 46 1.22 17.33 9.68
N ASP A 47 0.34 18.22 9.22
CA ASP A 47 -0.95 18.48 9.85
C ASP A 47 -1.92 17.30 9.69
N VAL A 48 -1.92 16.65 8.52
CA VAL A 48 -2.70 15.42 8.26
C VAL A 48 -2.17 14.27 9.12
N ALA A 49 -0.85 14.10 9.21
CA ALA A 49 -0.22 13.09 10.06
C ALA A 49 -0.61 13.26 11.54
N THR A 50 -0.70 14.51 12.01
CA THR A 50 -1.03 14.83 13.42
C THR A 50 -2.53 14.68 13.71
N ARG A 51 -3.40 15.06 12.78
CA ARG A 51 -4.87 14.96 12.94
C ARG A 51 -5.38 13.53 12.89
N GLY A 52 -4.67 12.63 12.19
CA GLY A 52 -5.03 11.22 12.11
C GLY A 52 -6.29 10.93 11.30
N ASN A 53 -6.71 11.83 10.39
CA ASN A 53 -7.78 11.49 9.44
C ASN A 53 -7.25 10.43 8.46
N ILE A 54 -7.63 9.18 8.70
CA ILE A 54 -7.12 8.03 7.95
C ILE A 54 -7.43 8.12 6.44
N ILE A 55 -8.53 8.76 6.05
CA ILE A 55 -8.88 8.92 4.63
C ILE A 55 -7.87 9.85 3.95
N ASP A 56 -7.59 11.02 4.55
CA ASP A 56 -6.63 11.99 4.01
C ASP A 56 -5.22 11.39 3.96
N VAL A 57 -4.83 10.62 4.97
CA VAL A 57 -3.55 9.89 5.00
C VAL A 57 -3.46 8.89 3.85
N ILE A 58 -4.50 8.09 3.62
CA ILE A 58 -4.54 7.13 2.50
C ILE A 58 -4.49 7.84 1.15
N LEU A 59 -5.22 8.95 0.98
CA LEU A 59 -5.22 9.74 -0.25
C LEU A 59 -3.84 10.34 -0.52
N ALA A 60 -3.20 10.93 0.49
CA ALA A 60 -1.86 11.49 0.38
C ALA A 60 -0.83 10.42 -0.01
N MET A 61 -0.86 9.25 0.64
CA MET A 61 0.02 8.13 0.29
C MET A 61 -0.16 7.65 -1.15
N ASN A 62 -1.42 7.51 -1.61
CA ASN A 62 -1.67 7.13 -3.00
C ASN A 62 -1.18 8.19 -3.99
N ALA A 63 -1.41 9.47 -3.70
CA ALA A 63 -0.92 10.56 -4.55
C ALA A 63 0.61 10.60 -4.62
N ALA A 64 1.29 10.37 -3.49
CA ALA A 64 2.75 10.32 -3.43
C ALA A 64 3.32 9.11 -4.20
N MET A 65 2.67 7.95 -4.11
CA MET A 65 3.10 6.74 -4.80
C MET A 65 2.82 6.79 -6.32
N ASP A 66 1.77 7.50 -6.75
CA ASP A 66 1.46 7.71 -8.17
C ASP A 66 2.26 8.88 -8.79
N GLY A 67 2.96 9.63 -7.96
CA GLY A 67 3.80 10.75 -8.38
C GLY A 67 5.07 10.30 -9.10
N GLU A 68 5.58 11.19 -9.94
CA GLU A 68 6.84 11.00 -10.67
C GLU A 68 8.06 11.20 -9.78
N SER A 69 9.19 10.63 -10.21
CA SER A 69 10.47 10.85 -9.56
C SER A 69 10.88 12.32 -9.62
N SER A 70 11.49 12.81 -8.55
CA SER A 70 12.04 14.17 -8.49
C SER A 70 13.54 14.13 -8.21
N SER A 71 14.22 15.27 -8.37
CA SER A 71 15.64 15.39 -8.01
C SER A 71 15.90 15.14 -6.52
N LEU A 72 14.88 15.21 -5.66
CA LEU A 72 14.98 15.08 -4.21
C LEU A 72 14.53 13.71 -3.69
N SER A 73 13.77 12.95 -4.49
CA SER A 73 13.22 11.67 -4.07
C SER A 73 12.86 10.77 -5.25
N PRO A 74 13.22 9.48 -5.23
CA PRO A 74 12.72 8.52 -6.21
C PRO A 74 11.21 8.31 -6.06
N SER A 75 10.53 8.00 -7.16
CA SER A 75 9.14 7.57 -7.14
C SER A 75 9.00 6.21 -6.46
N PHE A 76 7.78 5.89 -6.03
CA PHE A 76 7.49 4.54 -5.54
C PHE A 76 7.77 3.47 -6.59
N HIS A 77 7.49 3.77 -7.86
CA HIS A 77 7.78 2.86 -8.98
C HIS A 77 9.28 2.54 -9.08
N ASP A 78 10.15 3.54 -9.00
CA ASP A 78 11.60 3.34 -9.09
C ASP A 78 12.13 2.55 -7.89
N VAL A 79 11.62 2.82 -6.69
CA VAL A 79 11.98 2.05 -5.49
C VAL A 79 11.52 0.60 -5.64
N LEU A 80 10.30 0.36 -6.11
CA LEU A 80 9.80 -0.99 -6.34
C LEU A 80 10.61 -1.71 -7.43
N ALA A 81 10.94 -1.04 -8.52
CA ALA A 81 11.78 -1.58 -9.58
C ALA A 81 13.17 -1.97 -9.06
N SER A 82 13.78 -1.12 -8.21
CA SER A 82 15.06 -1.41 -7.56
C SER A 82 14.99 -2.62 -6.62
N VAL A 83 13.88 -2.83 -5.92
CA VAL A 83 13.72 -3.99 -5.02
C VAL A 83 13.43 -5.28 -5.80
N VAL A 84 12.76 -5.16 -6.95
CA VAL A 84 12.43 -6.29 -7.82
C VAL A 84 13.62 -6.72 -8.68
N ALA A 85 14.49 -5.78 -9.05
CA ALA A 85 15.76 -6.07 -9.69
C ALA A 85 16.59 -6.94 -8.74
N ALA A 86 16.70 -8.23 -9.07
CA ALA A 86 17.51 -9.16 -8.30
C ALA A 86 18.98 -8.74 -8.38
N ASP A 87 19.67 -8.70 -7.23
CA ASP A 87 21.13 -8.70 -7.23
C ASP A 87 21.63 -9.98 -7.92
N GLU A 88 22.83 -9.93 -8.51
CA GLU A 88 23.43 -11.10 -9.16
C GLU A 88 23.44 -12.30 -8.20
N GLY A 89 22.66 -13.35 -8.54
CA GLY A 89 22.54 -14.58 -7.76
C GLY A 89 21.34 -14.66 -6.81
N GLN A 90 20.49 -13.63 -6.73
CA GLN A 90 19.23 -13.70 -5.99
C GLN A 90 18.06 -14.14 -6.87
N PRO A 91 17.09 -14.90 -6.32
CA PRO A 91 15.86 -15.20 -7.04
C PRO A 91 15.05 -13.91 -7.25
N PRO A 92 14.33 -13.79 -8.38
CA PRO A 92 13.49 -12.63 -8.64
C PRO A 92 12.37 -12.51 -7.60
N ALA A 93 11.92 -11.28 -7.36
CA ALA A 93 10.78 -11.04 -6.48
C ALA A 93 9.54 -11.81 -6.96
N ALA A 94 9.02 -12.69 -6.11
CA ALA A 94 7.92 -13.57 -6.49
C ALA A 94 6.57 -12.84 -6.54
N CYS A 95 6.32 -11.92 -5.59
CA CYS A 95 5.10 -11.11 -5.56
C CYS A 95 5.25 -9.89 -4.65
N LEU A 96 4.40 -8.88 -4.90
CA LEU A 96 4.14 -7.79 -3.96
C LEU A 96 2.87 -8.09 -3.16
N ILE A 97 2.88 -7.83 -1.86
CA ILE A 97 1.69 -7.92 -1.00
C ILE A 97 1.39 -6.52 -0.45
N ILE A 98 0.19 -6.01 -0.73
CA ILE A 98 -0.22 -4.64 -0.35
C ILE A 98 -1.56 -4.62 0.38
N ASP A 99 -1.82 -3.53 1.10
CA ASP A 99 -3.16 -3.23 1.59
C ASP A 99 -4.09 -2.81 0.43
N ALA A 100 -5.35 -3.23 0.49
CA ALA A 100 -6.39 -2.88 -0.49
C ALA A 100 -6.64 -1.38 -0.69
N ASN A 101 -6.21 -0.53 0.25
CA ASN A 101 -6.32 0.92 0.13
C ASN A 101 -5.15 1.59 -0.63
N LEU A 102 -4.07 0.86 -0.97
CA LEU A 102 -2.89 1.39 -1.67
C LEU A 102 -2.95 1.10 -3.18
N LEU A 103 -3.92 1.71 -3.86
CA LEU A 103 -4.19 1.52 -5.29
C LEU A 103 -3.01 1.94 -6.18
N ALA A 104 -2.29 3.01 -5.83
CA ALA A 104 -1.12 3.47 -6.58
C ALA A 104 0.03 2.45 -6.55
N ALA A 105 0.25 1.79 -5.41
CA ALA A 105 1.23 0.71 -5.32
C ALA A 105 0.86 -0.49 -6.21
N GLN A 106 -0.44 -0.80 -6.30
CA GLN A 106 -0.93 -1.82 -7.22
C GLN A 106 -0.67 -1.45 -8.69
N LYS A 107 -0.91 -0.18 -9.06
CA LYS A 107 -0.65 0.33 -10.41
C LYS A 107 0.84 0.25 -10.76
N ALA A 108 1.72 0.64 -9.84
CA ALA A 108 3.17 0.56 -10.04
C ALA A 108 3.63 -0.90 -10.23
N ALA A 109 3.15 -1.83 -9.40
CA ALA A 109 3.47 -3.26 -9.54
C ALA A 109 2.97 -3.85 -10.86
N ALA A 110 1.78 -3.45 -11.32
CA ALA A 110 1.24 -3.85 -12.61
C ALA A 110 2.12 -3.33 -13.77
N GLY A 111 2.64 -2.11 -13.67
CA GLY A 111 3.58 -1.54 -14.65
C GLY A 111 4.89 -2.35 -14.77
N LEU A 112 5.30 -3.01 -13.70
CA LEU A 112 6.48 -3.88 -13.66
C LEU A 112 6.16 -5.36 -13.97
N GLY A 113 4.90 -5.71 -14.23
CA GLY A 113 4.48 -7.09 -14.42
C GLY A 113 4.63 -7.97 -13.16
N LEU A 114 4.77 -7.37 -11.98
CA LEU A 114 4.98 -8.07 -10.73
C LEU A 114 3.65 -8.64 -10.19
N PRO A 115 3.55 -9.96 -9.95
CA PRO A 115 2.36 -10.54 -9.34
C PRO A 115 2.02 -9.86 -8.02
N THR A 116 0.75 -9.47 -7.83
CA THR A 116 0.34 -8.70 -6.65
C THR A 116 -0.79 -9.40 -5.90
N LEU A 117 -0.60 -9.61 -4.59
CA LEU A 117 -1.64 -10.08 -3.67
C LEU A 117 -2.16 -8.90 -2.86
N VAL A 118 -3.44 -8.61 -3.02
CA VAL A 118 -4.10 -7.51 -2.31
C VAL A 118 -4.76 -8.03 -1.04
N LEU A 119 -4.35 -7.51 0.11
CA LEU A 119 -4.89 -7.88 1.41
C LEU A 119 -5.86 -6.82 1.92
N ARG A 120 -7.09 -7.24 2.24
CA ARG A 120 -8.02 -6.40 3.00
C ARG A 120 -7.76 -6.57 4.50
N THR A 121 -7.23 -5.54 5.13
CA THR A 121 -6.96 -5.52 6.59
C THR A 121 -8.18 -5.14 7.44
N GLY A 122 -9.25 -4.65 6.80
CA GLY A 122 -10.54 -4.42 7.45
C GLY A 122 -11.35 -5.72 7.62
N SER A 123 -12.46 -5.62 8.36
CA SER A 123 -13.37 -6.76 8.58
C SER A 123 -13.92 -7.35 7.27
N ALA A 124 -13.96 -8.68 7.18
CA ALA A 124 -14.59 -9.39 6.07
C ALA A 124 -16.08 -9.03 5.90
N ALA A 125 -16.77 -8.71 7.00
CA ALA A 125 -18.15 -8.23 6.93
C ALA A 125 -18.27 -6.89 6.19
N CYS A 126 -17.29 -5.99 6.38
CA CYS A 126 -17.26 -4.70 5.69
C CYS A 126 -16.99 -4.85 4.20
N LEU A 127 -16.32 -5.92 3.75
CA LEU A 127 -16.05 -6.18 2.33
C LEU A 127 -17.34 -6.20 1.52
N GLY A 128 -18.42 -6.77 2.07
CA GLY A 128 -19.74 -6.77 1.43
C GLY A 128 -20.25 -5.37 1.10
N CYS A 129 -20.02 -4.39 1.98
CA CYS A 129 -20.40 -3.00 1.75
C CYS A 129 -19.61 -2.37 0.59
N TYR A 130 -18.30 -2.62 0.51
CA TYR A 130 -17.47 -2.14 -0.60
C TYR A 130 -17.94 -2.72 -1.94
N LEU A 131 -18.22 -4.03 -1.99
CA LEU A 131 -18.70 -4.71 -3.20
C LEU A 131 -20.11 -4.25 -3.60
N ALA A 132 -20.96 -3.89 -2.64
CA ALA A 132 -22.29 -3.36 -2.90
C ALA A 132 -22.28 -1.90 -3.37
N TYR A 133 -21.19 -1.15 -3.14
CA TYR A 133 -21.10 0.29 -3.38
C TYR A 133 -21.55 0.73 -4.79
N PRO A 134 -21.11 0.10 -5.90
CA PRO A 134 -21.58 0.48 -7.25
C PRO A 134 -23.09 0.26 -7.44
N THR A 135 -23.65 -0.77 -6.79
CA THR A 135 -25.09 -1.04 -6.83
C THR A 135 -25.88 -0.03 -6.01
N LEU A 136 -25.36 0.35 -4.84
CA LEU A 136 -25.97 1.37 -3.99
C LEU A 136 -26.00 2.74 -4.67
N LEU A 137 -24.90 3.13 -5.35
CA LEU A 137 -24.83 4.34 -6.17
C LEU A 137 -25.86 4.31 -7.31
N ARG A 138 -25.87 3.24 -8.11
CA ARG A 138 -26.79 3.11 -9.25
C ARG A 138 -28.26 3.11 -8.85
N LYS A 139 -28.59 2.61 -7.65
CA LYS A 139 -29.95 2.64 -7.10
C LYS A 139 -30.30 3.96 -6.41
N GLY A 140 -29.38 4.93 -6.35
CA GLY A 140 -29.61 6.23 -5.73
C GLY A 140 -29.68 6.21 -4.20
N TYR A 141 -29.11 5.18 -3.56
CA TYR A 141 -28.96 5.14 -2.11
C TYR A 141 -27.75 5.94 -1.61
N LEU A 142 -26.82 6.27 -2.50
CA LEU A 142 -25.62 7.04 -2.20
C LEU A 142 -25.50 8.28 -3.11
N PRO A 143 -25.06 9.44 -2.58
CA PRO A 143 -24.84 9.68 -1.14
C PRO A 143 -26.17 9.65 -0.37
N PRO A 144 -26.16 9.36 0.96
CA PRO A 144 -27.38 9.33 1.76
C PRO A 144 -28.14 10.65 1.65
N LYS A 145 -29.45 10.57 1.40
CA LYS A 145 -30.31 11.76 1.32
C LYS A 145 -30.27 12.52 2.66
N GLY A 146 -29.95 13.81 2.61
CA GLY A 146 -29.87 14.67 3.80
C GLY A 146 -28.46 14.92 4.34
N GLN A 147 -27.41 14.37 3.70
CA GLN A 147 -26.03 14.75 4.00
C GLN A 147 -25.41 15.45 2.78
N HIS A 148 -25.06 16.73 2.93
CA HIS A 148 -24.35 17.53 1.94
C HIS A 148 -22.88 17.08 1.89
N TYR A 149 -22.57 16.05 1.11
CA TYR A 149 -21.19 15.77 0.71
C TYR A 149 -20.99 16.22 -0.73
N THR A 150 -20.08 17.16 -0.92
CA THR A 150 -19.57 17.51 -2.24
C THR A 150 -18.64 16.39 -2.68
N ILE A 151 -19.14 15.47 -3.51
CA ILE A 151 -18.29 14.50 -4.20
C ILE A 151 -17.90 15.14 -5.54
N THR A 152 -16.66 15.62 -5.64
CA THR A 152 -16.06 16.00 -6.92
C THR A 152 -15.45 14.74 -7.53
N ILE A 153 -15.91 14.36 -8.73
CA ILE A 153 -15.34 13.29 -9.55
C ILE A 153 -14.37 13.91 -10.56
#